data_AF-A0A9X2HZA8-F1
#
_entry.id   AF-A0A9X2HZA8-F1
#
_cell.length_a   1.000
_cell.length_b   1.000
_cell.length_c   1.000
_cell.angle_alpha   90.00
_cell.angle_beta   90.00
_cell.angle_gamma   90.00
#
_symmetry.space_group_name_H-M   'P 1'
#
loop_
_entity.id
_entity.type
_entity.pdbx_description
1 polymer ?
#
loop_
_entity_poly.entity_id
_entity_poly.type
_entity_poly.pdbx_seq_one_letter_code
_entity_poly.pdbx_strand_id
1 'polypeptide(L)'
;MKKTLLNFALLAAMALPAASMACSEPAKPGDFPDPANAVTAQMVKANNEVKAYVKAMEEYLSCSGMSRSEQSKAIKDLEAYAESFNKLIREFKALNS
;
A
#
# COMPACT_ATOMS: atom_id res chain seq x y z
N MET A 1 -15.45 -7.01 64.39
CA MET A 1 -15.69 -8.35 63.82
C MET A 1 -15.37 -8.30 62.33
N LYS A 2 -14.44 -9.16 61.88
CA LYS A 2 -14.12 -9.41 60.46
C LYS A 2 -15.27 -10.16 59.77
N LYS A 3 -15.46 -9.94 58.46
CA LYS A 3 -15.98 -10.85 57.38
C LYS A 3 -16.31 -9.99 56.14
N THR A 4 -15.43 -9.93 55.12
CA THR A 4 -15.56 -10.60 53.79
C THR A 4 -16.93 -10.34 53.14
N LEU A 5 -17.02 -9.80 51.91
CA LEU A 5 -16.81 -10.47 50.60
C LEU A 5 -16.80 -9.37 49.50
N LEU A 6 -15.79 -9.26 48.62
CA LEU A 6 -15.61 -9.97 47.34
C LEU A 6 -16.62 -9.61 46.22
N ASN A 7 -16.08 -8.98 45.16
CA ASN A 7 -16.46 -9.01 43.73
C ASN A 7 -17.83 -8.47 43.26
N PHE A 8 -17.79 -7.49 42.34
CA PHE A 8 -17.79 -7.81 40.90
C PHE A 8 -17.36 -6.60 40.06
N ALA A 9 -16.17 -6.69 39.47
CA ALA A 9 -15.78 -5.86 38.34
C ALA A 9 -16.55 -6.34 37.11
N LEU A 10 -17.38 -5.48 36.51
CA LEU A 10 -17.97 -5.76 35.20
C LEU A 10 -17.24 -4.90 34.17
N LEU A 11 -16.15 -5.47 33.63
CA LEU A 11 -15.52 -4.98 32.41
C LEU A 11 -16.51 -5.13 31.25
N ALA A 12 -17.22 -4.06 30.92
CA ALA A 12 -17.81 -3.89 29.60
C ALA A 12 -16.73 -3.40 28.63
N ALA A 13 -15.73 -4.25 28.37
CA ALA A 13 -14.88 -4.10 27.20
C ALA A 13 -15.73 -4.51 26.00
N MET A 14 -16.51 -3.56 25.47
CA MET A 14 -17.18 -3.73 24.20
C MET A 14 -16.11 -4.07 23.17
N ALA A 15 -16.16 -5.31 22.68
CA ALA A 15 -15.40 -5.77 21.55
C ALA A 15 -15.73 -4.83 20.37
N LEU A 16 -14.84 -3.88 20.10
CA LEU A 16 -14.83 -3.21 18.82
C LEU A 16 -14.68 -4.33 17.78
N PRO A 17 -15.60 -4.46 16.81
CA PRO A 17 -15.36 -5.35 15.69
C PRO A 17 -14.07 -4.86 15.05
N ALA A 18 -13.03 -5.68 15.10
CA ALA A 18 -11.81 -5.44 14.36
C ALA A 18 -12.24 -5.15 12.93
N ALA A 19 -11.95 -3.93 12.46
CA ALA A 19 -12.27 -3.51 11.12
C ALA A 19 -11.87 -4.65 10.18
N SER A 20 -12.85 -5.26 9.53
CA SER A 20 -12.61 -6.10 8.38
C SER A 20 -11.94 -5.18 7.37
N MET A 21 -10.61 -5.21 7.34
CA MET A 21 -9.80 -4.69 6.24
C MET A 21 -10.35 -5.39 5.01
N ALA A 22 -11.23 -4.73 4.27
CA ALA A 22 -11.69 -5.23 3.00
C ALA A 22 -10.41 -5.33 2.14
N CYS A 23 -9.95 -6.55 1.90
CA CYS A 23 -8.80 -6.83 1.02
C CYS A 23 -9.19 -6.48 -0.41
N SER A 24 -9.28 -5.18 -0.68
CA SER A 24 -9.57 -4.65 -2.00
C SER A 24 -8.26 -4.51 -2.75
N GLU A 25 -8.22 -5.06 -3.96
CA GLU A 25 -7.13 -4.80 -4.89
C GLU A 25 -7.05 -3.27 -5.14
N PRO A 26 -5.90 -2.64 -4.93
CA PRO A 26 -5.76 -1.21 -5.14
C PRO A 26 -5.80 -0.89 -6.64
N ALA A 27 -6.39 0.26 -6.97
CA ALA A 27 -6.40 0.74 -8.34
C ALA A 27 -4.97 1.10 -8.77
N LYS A 28 -4.56 0.58 -9.94
CA LYS A 28 -3.31 0.99 -10.58
C LYS A 28 -3.33 2.51 -10.82
N PRO A 29 -2.24 3.24 -10.51
CA PRO A 29 -2.12 4.65 -10.87
C PRO A 29 -2.29 4.82 -12.38
N GLY A 30 -2.77 5.99 -12.79
CA GLY A 30 -2.90 6.33 -14.21
C GLY A 30 -1.55 6.36 -14.94
N ASP A 31 -1.59 6.70 -16.23
CA ASP A 31 -0.39 6.77 -17.05
C ASP A 31 0.67 7.69 -16.45
N PHE A 32 1.93 7.29 -16.63
CA PHE A 32 3.04 8.08 -16.14
C PHE A 32 3.18 9.39 -16.93
N PRO A 33 3.59 10.49 -16.26
CA PRO A 33 3.90 11.73 -16.95
C PRO A 33 5.06 11.56 -17.93
N ASP A 34 4.98 12.22 -19.08
CA ASP A 34 6.02 12.20 -20.11
C ASP A 34 7.28 12.92 -19.60
N PRO A 35 8.44 12.24 -19.48
CA PRO A 35 9.66 12.84 -18.94
C PRO A 35 10.20 14.03 -19.76
N ALA A 36 9.81 14.18 -21.03
CA ALA A 36 10.22 15.31 -21.87
C ALA A 36 9.39 16.58 -21.63
N ASN A 37 8.15 16.43 -21.14
CA ASN A 37 7.19 17.53 -21.00
C ASN A 37 6.74 17.75 -19.54
N ALA A 38 7.06 16.82 -18.64
CA ALA A 38 6.67 16.90 -17.26
C ALA A 38 7.43 18.00 -16.53
N VAL A 39 6.76 18.68 -15.61
CA VAL A 39 7.43 19.51 -14.61
C VAL A 39 7.84 18.66 -13.40
N THR A 40 8.88 19.06 -12.67
CA THR A 40 9.37 18.34 -11.48
C THR A 40 8.25 18.01 -10.49
N ALA A 41 7.30 18.91 -10.29
CA ALA A 41 6.15 18.69 -9.42
C ALA A 41 5.26 17.51 -9.86
N GLN A 42 5.07 17.31 -11.16
CA GLN A 42 4.31 16.17 -11.71
C GLN A 42 5.07 14.86 -11.51
N MET A 43 6.39 14.85 -11.72
CA MET A 43 7.22 13.68 -11.47
C MET A 43 7.25 13.29 -9.99
N VAL A 44 7.32 14.27 -9.08
CA VAL A 44 7.27 14.03 -7.62
C VAL A 44 5.90 13.48 -7.22
N LYS A 45 4.81 14.04 -7.75
CA LYS A 45 3.46 13.52 -7.52
C LYS A 45 3.35 12.06 -7.99
N ALA A 46 3.74 11.78 -9.23
CA ALA A 46 3.72 10.42 -9.78
C ALA A 46 4.56 9.45 -8.93
N ASN A 47 5.72 9.88 -8.44
CA ASN A 47 6.55 9.07 -7.54
C ASN A 47 5.86 8.74 -6.22
N ASN A 48 5.14 9.70 -5.65
CA ASN A 48 4.37 9.44 -4.42
C ASN A 48 3.19 8.50 -4.69
N GLU A 49 2.53 8.62 -5.84
CA GLU A 49 1.45 7.72 -6.25
C GLU A 49 1.93 6.28 -6.49
N VAL A 50 3.09 6.11 -7.14
CA VAL A 50 3.73 4.79 -7.31
C VAL A 50 4.06 4.17 -5.96
N LYS A 51 4.66 4.95 -5.03
CA LYS A 51 4.96 4.46 -3.67
C LYS A 51 3.70 4.05 -2.91
N ALA A 52 2.64 4.85 -2.99
CA ALA A 52 1.37 4.54 -2.35
C ALA A 52 0.76 3.25 -2.92
N TYR A 53 0.80 3.08 -4.25
CA TYR A 53 0.32 1.88 -4.91
C TYR A 53 1.12 0.63 -4.53
N VAL A 54 2.45 0.70 -4.52
CA VAL A 54 3.31 -0.43 -4.10
C VAL A 54 2.95 -0.86 -2.68
N LYS A 55 2.83 0.09 -1.75
CA LYS A 55 2.44 -0.21 -0.38
C LYS A 55 1.04 -0.85 -0.29
N ALA A 56 0.06 -0.29 -1.02
CA ALA A 56 -1.29 -0.83 -1.03
C ALA A 56 -1.34 -2.24 -1.65
N MET A 57 -0.50 -2.52 -2.65
CA MET A 57 -0.37 -3.85 -3.24
C MET A 57 0.28 -4.83 -2.26
N GLU A 58 1.32 -4.43 -1.53
CA GLU A 58 1.92 -5.27 -0.47
C GLU A 58 0.88 -5.63 0.60
N GLU A 59 0.08 -4.66 1.04
CA GLU A 59 -1.02 -4.87 1.98
C GLU A 59 -2.09 -5.83 1.39
N TYR A 60 -2.49 -5.63 0.14
CA TYR A 60 -3.42 -6.51 -0.56
C TYR A 60 -2.89 -7.94 -0.69
N LEU A 61 -1.63 -8.10 -1.12
CA LEU A 61 -0.98 -9.41 -1.26
C LEU A 61 -0.91 -10.14 0.08
N SER A 62 -0.69 -9.42 1.17
CA SER A 62 -0.66 -9.99 2.52
C SER A 62 -2.00 -10.57 2.99
N CYS A 63 -3.13 -10.09 2.43
CA CYS A 63 -4.46 -10.38 2.97
C CYS A 63 -5.44 -11.02 1.96
N SER A 64 -5.13 -10.99 0.67
CA SER A 64 -5.94 -11.51 -0.45
C SER A 64 -6.21 -13.03 -0.44
N GLY A 65 -5.48 -13.81 0.36
CA GLY A 65 -5.61 -15.28 0.36
C GLY A 65 -5.13 -15.97 -0.93
N MET A 66 -4.44 -15.25 -1.83
CA MET A 66 -3.89 -15.80 -3.07
C MET A 66 -2.91 -16.94 -2.82
N SER A 67 -2.81 -17.88 -3.76
CA SER A 67 -1.77 -18.91 -3.73
C SER A 67 -0.37 -18.29 -3.86
N ARG A 68 0.66 -19.01 -3.41
CA ARG A 68 2.05 -18.54 -3.50
C ARG A 68 2.48 -18.22 -4.94
N SER A 69 1.97 -18.96 -5.93
CA SER A 69 2.27 -18.71 -7.34
C SER A 69 1.63 -17.42 -7.84
N GLU A 70 0.39 -17.14 -7.44
CA GLU A 70 -0.32 -15.90 -7.82
C GLU A 70 0.32 -14.69 -7.16
N GLN A 71 0.65 -14.78 -5.87
CA GLN A 71 1.41 -13.72 -5.17
C GLN A 71 2.76 -13.47 -5.84
N SER A 72 3.50 -14.52 -6.18
CA SER A 72 4.81 -14.38 -6.84
C SER A 72 4.68 -13.70 -8.21
N LYS A 73 3.60 -13.97 -8.95
CA LYS A 73 3.33 -13.29 -10.21
C LYS A 73 3.00 -11.82 -9.99
N ALA A 74 2.11 -11.51 -9.05
CA ALA A 74 1.72 -10.15 -8.75
C ALA A 74 2.91 -9.30 -8.23
N ILE A 75 3.81 -9.88 -7.44
CA ILE A 75 5.07 -9.22 -7.01
C ILE A 75 5.93 -8.90 -8.23
N LYS A 76 6.14 -9.84 -9.16
CA LYS A 76 6.93 -9.60 -10.38
C LYS A 76 6.32 -8.50 -11.25
N ASP A 77 5.00 -8.50 -11.39
CA ASP A 77 4.28 -7.48 -12.15
C ASP A 77 4.42 -6.09 -11.49
N LEU A 78 4.40 -6.05 -10.15
CA LEU A 78 4.63 -4.82 -9.37
C LEU A 78 6.07 -4.32 -9.48
N GLU A 79 7.05 -5.22 -9.44
CA GLU A 79 8.47 -4.91 -9.64
C GLU A 79 8.72 -4.33 -11.04
N ALA A 80 8.19 -4.97 -12.09
CA ALA A 80 8.29 -4.49 -13.47
C ALA A 80 7.65 -3.10 -13.64
N TYR A 81 6.50 -2.87 -12.99
CA TYR A 81 5.87 -1.57 -12.96
C TYR A 81 6.76 -0.51 -12.28
N ALA A 82 7.30 -0.79 -11.10
CA ALA A 82 8.20 0.13 -10.40
C ALA A 82 9.49 0.40 -11.20
N GLU A 83 10.04 -0.61 -11.87
CA GLU A 83 11.21 -0.47 -12.73
C GLU A 83 10.93 0.45 -13.94
N SER A 84 9.78 0.29 -14.58
CA SER A 84 9.38 1.17 -15.69
C SER A 84 9.29 2.64 -15.26
N PHE A 85 8.77 2.91 -14.06
CA PHE A 85 8.74 4.26 -13.50
C PHE A 85 10.16 4.78 -13.16
N ASN A 86 11.02 3.93 -12.61
CA ASN A 86 12.41 4.30 -12.34
C ASN A 86 13.18 4.67 -13.62
N LYS A 87 12.90 4.00 -14.74
CA LYS A 87 13.44 4.39 -16.06
C LYS A 87 13.01 5.80 -16.45
N LEU A 88 11.72 6.13 -16.29
CA LEU A 88 11.22 7.48 -16.57
C LEU A 88 11.85 8.55 -15.67
N ILE A 89 12.08 8.26 -14.38
CA ILE A 89 12.80 9.18 -13.50
C ILE A 89 14.23 9.43 -14.00
N ARG A 90 14.93 8.39 -14.47
CA ARG A 90 16.30 8.54 -15.01
C ARG A 90 16.31 9.39 -16.27
N GLU A 91 15.35 9.18 -17.17
CA GLU A 91 15.18 9.98 -18.39
C GLU A 91 14.85 11.44 -18.06
N PHE A 92 13.87 11.68 -17.19
CA PHE A 92 13.54 13.02 -16.72
C PHE A 92 14.75 13.73 -16.13
N LYS A 93 15.53 13.04 -15.28
CA LYS A 93 16.76 13.59 -14.71
C LYS A 93 17.78 13.93 -15.79
N ALA A 94 17.99 13.08 -16.79
CA ALA A 94 18.95 13.33 -17.87
C ALA A 94 18.58 14.54 -18.74
N LEU A 95 17.28 14.87 -18.86
CA LEU A 95 16.80 16.03 -19.61
C LEU A 95 16.82 17.34 -18.80
N ASN A 96 16.84 17.25 -17.46
CA ASN A 96 16.69 18.38 -16.55
C ASN A 96 17.88 18.56 -15.59
N SER A 97 19.00 17.86 -15.83
CA SER A 97 20.25 17.99 -15.06
C SER A 97 21.24 18.97 -15.66
#